data_AF-A0A6L8C122-F1
#
_entry.id   AF-A0A6L8C122-F1
#
_cell.length_a   1.000
_cell.length_b   1.000
_cell.length_c   1.000
_cell.angle_alpha   90.00
_cell.angle_beta   90.00
_cell.angle_gamma   90.00
#
_symmetry.space_group_name_H-M   'P 1'
#
loop_
_entity.id
_entity.type
_entity.pdbx_description
1 polymer ?
#
loop_
_entity_poly.entity_id
_entity_poly.type
_entity_poly.pdbx_seq_one_letter_code
_entity_poly.pdbx_strand_id
1 'polypeptide(L)'
;MLDRWVINKSINHYPALALLGVRQVGKTTLERVLAEDIKSVYLDLEFPKDLVRLKDPTTFLESHRDKLIILDEIQHMPDIFLVLRGLIDQNKWEGRNART
;
A
#
# COMPACT_ATOMS: atom_id res chain seq x y z
N MET A 1 -10.78 -5.35 16.90
CA MET A 1 -10.43 -4.11 17.62
C MET A 1 -8.91 -3.97 17.82
N LEU A 2 -8.18 -5.06 18.17
CA LEU A 2 -6.72 -5.06 18.18
C LEU A 2 -6.07 -4.83 16.80
N ASP A 3 -6.60 -5.42 15.73
CA ASP A 3 -5.97 -5.35 14.40
C ASP A 3 -5.90 -3.91 13.86
N ARG A 4 -6.95 -3.10 14.05
CA ARG A 4 -6.98 -1.69 13.62
C ARG A 4 -5.92 -0.85 14.34
N TRP A 5 -5.72 -1.07 15.65
CA TRP A 5 -4.74 -0.30 16.42
C TRP A 5 -3.31 -0.62 16.01
N VAL A 6 -2.99 -1.90 15.84
CA VAL A 6 -1.67 -2.35 15.38
C VAL A 6 -1.35 -1.73 14.01
N ILE A 7 -2.31 -1.74 13.09
CA ILE A 7 -2.09 -1.25 11.74
C ILE A 7 -1.95 0.28 11.70
N ASN A 8 -2.76 1.04 12.43
CA ASN A 8 -2.60 2.50 12.52
C ASN A 8 -1.25 2.91 13.14
N LYS A 9 -0.75 2.16 14.12
CA LYS A 9 0.61 2.37 14.66
C LYS A 9 1.68 2.04 13.62
N SER A 10 1.55 0.91 12.94
CA SER A 10 2.52 0.43 11.97
C SER A 10 2.61 1.29 10.71
N ILE A 11 1.49 1.79 10.18
CA ILE A 11 1.47 2.68 8.99
C ILE A 11 2.29 3.95 9.23
N ASN A 12 2.32 4.45 10.46
CA ASN A 12 3.13 5.61 10.82
C ASN A 12 4.60 5.29 11.08
N HIS A 13 5.00 4.03 11.22
CA HIS A 13 6.39 3.65 11.52
C HIS A 13 7.11 2.95 10.37
N TYR A 14 6.37 2.31 9.46
CA TYR A 14 6.93 1.51 8.39
C TYR A 14 6.51 2.06 7.02
N PRO A 15 7.44 2.13 6.05
CA PRO A 15 7.14 2.63 4.71
C PRO A 15 6.26 1.66 3.89
N ALA A 16 6.16 0.40 4.30
CA ALA A 16 5.27 -0.60 3.74
C ALA A 16 4.89 -1.63 4.81
N LEU A 17 3.68 -2.17 4.72
CA LEU A 17 3.14 -3.20 5.60
C LEU A 17 2.53 -4.32 4.75
N ALA A 18 2.82 -5.57 5.09
CA ALA A 18 2.21 -6.73 4.45
C ALA A 18 1.14 -7.35 5.36
N LEU A 19 -0.08 -7.53 4.84
CA LEU A 19 -1.18 -8.17 5.55
C LEU A 19 -1.36 -9.63 5.09
N LEU A 20 -0.68 -10.53 5.79
CA LEU A 20 -0.75 -11.97 5.53
C LEU A 20 -1.93 -12.62 6.29
N GLY A 21 -2.60 -13.59 5.68
CA GLY A 21 -3.76 -14.26 6.27
C GLY A 21 -4.62 -14.97 5.23
N VAL A 22 -5.49 -15.88 5.68
CA VAL A 22 -6.40 -16.67 4.82
C VAL A 22 -7.38 -15.76 4.04
N ARG A 23 -7.86 -16.23 2.89
CA ARG A 23 -8.90 -15.51 2.12
C ARG A 23 -10.18 -15.38 2.95
N GLN A 24 -10.91 -14.27 2.79
CA GLN A 24 -12.25 -14.00 3.36
C GLN A 24 -12.38 -13.80 4.89
N VAL A 25 -11.30 -13.53 5.63
CA VAL A 25 -11.40 -13.11 7.06
C VAL A 25 -11.57 -11.60 7.28
N GLY A 26 -11.95 -10.84 6.24
CA GLY A 26 -12.27 -9.41 6.37
C GLY A 26 -11.09 -8.45 6.16
N LYS A 27 -10.04 -8.84 5.44
CA LYS A 27 -8.94 -7.92 5.06
C LYS A 27 -9.43 -6.72 4.26
N THR A 28 -10.32 -6.95 3.28
CA THR A 28 -10.98 -5.89 2.51
C THR A 28 -11.81 -4.96 3.38
N THR A 29 -12.41 -5.48 4.46
CA THR A 29 -13.12 -4.64 5.45
C THR A 29 -12.15 -3.74 6.20
N LEU A 30 -10.97 -4.26 6.54
CA LEU A 30 -9.94 -3.51 7.25
C LEU A 30 -9.30 -2.43 6.37
N GLU A 31 -9.13 -2.71 5.08
CA GLU A 31 -8.67 -1.74 4.07
C GLU A 31 -9.67 -0.60 3.87
N ARG A 32 -10.97 -0.91 3.83
CA ARG A 32 -12.04 0.11 3.76
C ARG A 32 -12.07 1.01 4.99
N VAL A 33 -11.85 0.44 6.18
CA VAL A 33 -11.80 1.23 7.43
C VAL A 33 -10.57 2.14 7.49
N LEU A 34 -9.42 1.71 6.94
CA LEU A 34 -8.24 2.59 6.84
C LEU A 34 -8.46 3.73 5.84
N ALA A 35 -9.22 3.49 4.77
CA ALA A 35 -9.56 4.51 3.78
C ALA A 35 -10.49 5.62 4.31
N GLU A 36 -11.21 5.39 5.42
CA GLU A 36 -12.06 6.40 6.04
C GLU A 36 -11.25 7.47 6.78
N ASP A 37 -10.13 7.08 7.41
CA ASP A 37 -9.30 7.98 8.21
C ASP A 37 -8.08 8.54 7.45
N ILE A 38 -7.63 7.84 6.39
CA ILE A 38 -6.41 8.16 5.64
C ILE A 38 -6.75 8.26 4.15
N LYS A 39 -6.32 9.35 3.49
CA LYS A 39 -6.42 9.44 2.03
C LYS A 39 -5.69 8.25 1.41
N SER A 40 -6.44 7.36 0.77
CA SER A 40 -5.90 6.12 0.24
C SER A 40 -6.29 5.89 -1.21
N VAL A 41 -5.53 5.01 -1.87
CA VAL A 41 -5.86 4.47 -3.19
C VAL A 41 -5.85 2.96 -3.08
N TYR A 42 -6.98 2.37 -3.45
CA TYR A 42 -7.13 0.92 -3.56
C TYR A 42 -6.87 0.48 -4.99
N LEU A 43 -6.09 -0.58 -5.14
CA LEU A 43 -5.82 -1.27 -6.40
C LEU A 43 -5.92 -2.76 -6.16
N ASP A 44 -6.77 -3.43 -6.92
CA ASP A 44 -6.83 -4.89 -6.92
C ASP A 44 -6.19 -5.40 -8.21
N LEU A 45 -5.11 -6.15 -8.04
CA LEU A 45 -4.25 -6.58 -9.14
C LEU A 45 -4.81 -7.77 -9.94
N GLU A 46 -6.01 -8.27 -9.59
CA GLU A 46 -6.79 -9.15 -10.44
C GLU A 46 -7.60 -8.38 -11.50
N PHE A 47 -7.93 -7.10 -11.26
CA PHE A 47 -8.77 -6.32 -12.17
C PHE A 47 -7.96 -5.60 -13.26
N PRO A 48 -8.25 -5.84 -14.56
CA PRO A 48 -7.51 -5.22 -15.66
C PRO A 48 -7.47 -3.69 -15.63
N LYS A 49 -8.52 -3.05 -15.11
CA LYS A 49 -8.59 -1.59 -14.99
C LYS A 49 -7.50 -1.04 -14.06
N ASP A 50 -7.21 -1.71 -12.95
CA ASP A 50 -6.19 -1.27 -12.02
C ASP A 50 -4.78 -1.63 -12.51
N LEU A 51 -4.62 -2.77 -13.19
CA LEU A 51 -3.38 -3.09 -13.90
C LEU A 51 -3.02 -2.03 -14.94
N VAL A 52 -4.00 -1.47 -15.66
CA VAL A 52 -3.76 -0.38 -16.63
C VAL A 52 -3.21 0.88 -15.95
N ARG A 53 -3.63 1.18 -14.72
CA ARG A 53 -3.12 2.32 -13.94
C ARG A 53 -1.65 2.11 -13.55
N LEU A 54 -1.24 0.85 -13.41
CA LEU A 54 0.12 0.43 -13.07
C LEU A 54 0.98 0.08 -14.31
N LYS A 55 0.60 0.53 -15.52
CA LYS A 55 1.46 0.41 -16.71
C LYS A 55 2.82 1.11 -16.53
N ASP A 56 2.81 2.26 -15.85
CA ASP A 56 4.00 2.93 -15.33
C ASP A 56 3.86 3.04 -13.80
N PRO A 57 4.27 1.98 -13.07
CA PRO A 57 4.06 1.91 -11.63
C PRO A 57 4.88 2.97 -10.88
N THR A 58 6.06 3.35 -11.40
CA THR A 58 6.89 4.39 -10.79
C THR A 58 6.14 5.72 -10.81
N THR A 59 5.76 6.20 -12.00
CA THR A 59 5.04 7.48 -12.13
C THR A 59 3.71 7.47 -11.37
N PHE A 60 2.99 6.36 -11.40
CA PHE A 60 1.74 6.21 -10.67
C PHE A 60 1.96 6.36 -9.16
N LEU A 61 2.91 5.63 -8.58
CA LEU A 61 3.18 5.68 -7.13
C LEU A 61 3.76 7.04 -6.72
N GLU A 62 4.58 7.66 -7.58
CA GLU A 62 5.12 9.00 -7.35
C GLU A 62 4.03 10.07 -7.26
N SER A 63 3.08 10.04 -8.20
CA SER A 63 1.95 10.99 -8.22
C SER A 63 0.96 10.80 -7.06
N HIS A 64 1.08 9.70 -6.30
CA HIS A 64 0.24 9.41 -5.14
C HIS A 64 1.05 9.26 -3.83
N ARG A 65 2.27 9.85 -3.77
CA ARG A 65 3.13 9.81 -2.58
C ARG A 65 2.50 10.41 -1.31
N ASP A 66 1.43 11.20 -1.42
CA ASP A 66 0.68 11.79 -0.30
C ASP A 66 -0.43 10.88 0.25
N LYS A 67 -0.59 9.67 -0.30
CA LYS A 67 -1.68 8.74 0.01
C LYS A 67 -1.16 7.37 0.45
N LEU A 68 -1.97 6.68 1.24
CA LEU A 68 -1.78 5.25 1.49
C LEU A 68 -2.16 4.45 0.25
N ILE A 69 -1.22 3.69 -0.32
CA ILE A 69 -1.52 2.78 -1.42
C ILE A 69 -1.79 1.38 -0.87
N ILE A 70 -2.95 0.83 -1.22
CA ILE A 70 -3.37 -0.51 -0.86
C ILE A 70 -3.36 -1.35 -2.13
N LEU A 71 -2.55 -2.41 -2.14
CA LEU A 71 -2.41 -3.35 -3.24
C LEU A 71 -2.97 -4.70 -2.80
N ASP A 72 -4.14 -5.07 -3.32
CA ASP A 72 -4.75 -6.37 -3.06
C ASP A 72 -4.32 -7.40 -4.10
N GLU A 73 -4.29 -8.67 -3.69
CA GLU A 73 -3.84 -9.82 -4.48
C GLU A 73 -2.49 -9.56 -5.19
N ILE A 74 -1.54 -8.95 -4.47
CA ILE A 74 -0.24 -8.46 -4.97
C ILE A 74 0.59 -9.52 -5.72
N GLN A 75 0.34 -10.82 -5.46
CA GLN A 75 1.01 -11.90 -6.17
C GLN A 75 0.73 -11.94 -7.67
N HIS A 76 -0.29 -11.23 -8.18
CA HIS A 76 -0.53 -11.10 -9.62
C HIS A 76 0.44 -10.15 -10.34
N MET A 77 1.18 -9.33 -9.59
CA MET A 77 2.20 -8.43 -10.14
C MET A 77 3.48 -8.44 -9.29
N PRO A 78 4.22 -9.56 -9.22
CA PRO A 78 5.40 -9.68 -8.35
C PRO A 78 6.51 -8.67 -8.68
N ASP A 79 6.63 -8.25 -9.94
CA ASP A 79 7.66 -7.30 -10.37
C ASP A 79 7.52 -5.91 -9.73
N ILE A 80 6.35 -5.59 -9.17
CA ILE A 80 6.12 -4.30 -8.49
C ILE A 80 7.02 -4.12 -7.27
N PHE A 81 7.51 -5.20 -6.65
CA PHE A 81 8.43 -5.13 -5.51
C PHE A 81 9.75 -4.41 -5.84
N LEU A 82 10.23 -4.51 -7.09
CA LEU A 82 11.45 -3.81 -7.53
C LEU A 82 11.24 -2.29 -7.50
N VAL A 83 10.08 -1.84 -7.96
CA VAL A 83 9.69 -0.43 -7.99
C VAL A 83 9.48 0.09 -6.57
N LEU A 84 8.74 -0.64 -5.75
CA LEU A 84 8.51 -0.29 -4.34
C LEU A 84 9.82 -0.16 -3.57
N ARG A 85 10.76 -1.09 -3.76
CA ARG A 85 12.08 -1.01 -3.12
C ARG A 85 12.82 0.28 -3.50
N GLY A 86 12.89 0.60 -4.79
CA GLY A 86 13.55 1.82 -5.26
C GLY A 86 12.93 3.09 -4.66
N LEU A 87 11.61 3.18 -4.64
CA LEU A 87 10.89 4.33 -4.09
C LEU A 87 11.03 4.44 -2.56
N ILE A 88 10.98 3.33 -1.83
CA ILE A 88 11.17 3.31 -0.38
C ILE A 88 12.59 3.76 -0.03
N ASP A 89 13.60 3.27 -0.75
CA ASP A 89 14.99 3.64 -0.50
C ASP A 89 15.26 5.11 -0.84
N GLN A 90 14.65 5.64 -1.91
CA GLN A 90 14.71 7.06 -2.24
C GLN A 90 14.08 7.93 -1.14
N ASN A 91 12.89 7.57 -0.65
CA ASN A 91 12.20 8.34 0.39
C ASN A 91 13.00 8.38 1.70
N LYS A 92 13.72 7.31 2.04
CA LYS A 92 14.63 7.28 3.20
C LYS A 92 15.76 8.30 3.07
N TRP A 93 16.36 8.42 1.89
CA TRP A 93 17.44 9.40 1.64
C TRP A 93 16.93 10.85 1.69
N GLU A 94 15.67 11.07 1.31
CA GLU A 94 15.03 12.38 1.32
C GLU A 94 14.48 12.78 2.70
N GLY A 95 14.69 11.97 3.74
CA GLY A 95 14.23 12.25 5.11
C GLY A 95 12.72 12.10 5.30
N ARG A 96 12.02 11.45 4.35
CA ARG A 96 10.56 11.27 4.34
C ARG A 96 10.15 9.93 4.97
N ASN A 97 10.65 9.65 6.17
CA ASN A 97 10.22 8.46 6.89
C ASN A 97 8.78 8.61 7.40
N ALA A 98 8.09 7.47 7.54
CA ALA A 98 6.82 7.42 8.23
C ALA A 98 7.00 8.10 9.61
N ARG A 99 6.17 9.11 9.89
CA ARG A 99 6.38 10.09 10.95
C ARG A 99 6.47 9.40 12.31
N THR A 100 7.62 9.56 12.99
CA THR A 100 7.80 9.23 14.42
C THR A 100 6.77 9.95 15.28
#